data_AF-A0A4Y2CXV7-F1
#
_entry.id   AF-A0A4Y2CXV7-F1
#
_cell.length_a   1.000
_cell.length_b   1.000
_cell.length_c   1.000
_cell.angle_alpha   90.00
_cell.angle_beta   90.00
_cell.angle_gamma   90.00
#
_symmetry.space_group_name_H-M   'P 1'
#
loop_
_entity.id
_entity.type
_entity.pdbx_description
1 polymer ?
#
loop_
_entity_poly.entity_id
_entity_poly.type
_entity_poly.pdbx_seq_one_letter_code
_entity_poly.pdbx_strand_id
1 'polypeptide(L)'
;MTLLENARIRLGWVKAHIGIKGNEIADTLAKEATTDGIPASLPFPKSFLKKQLLQLSLSRWQAEWDNIETGRSVYSMIPKISNKQLHWSRECIQFATGHVPFPSYLTRFGLHSTDYCGYGEIGNPLHYATRCPLYLITTRNQAHNS
;
A
#
# COMPACT_ATOMS: atom_id res chain seq x y z
N MET A 1 31.61 -39.50 28.45
CA MET A 1 30.39 -39.89 27.72
C MET A 1 29.83 -38.64 27.07
N THR A 2 29.99 -38.53 25.76
CA THR A 2 29.41 -37.41 25.01
C THR A 2 27.96 -37.73 24.66
N LEU A 3 27.09 -36.72 24.61
CA LEU A 3 25.66 -36.90 24.30
C LEU A 3 25.43 -37.57 22.94
N LEU A 4 26.41 -37.46 22.04
CA LEU A 4 26.47 -38.05 20.70
C LEU A 4 26.77 -39.57 20.70
N GLU A 5 27.37 -40.12 21.75
CA GLU A 5 27.71 -41.55 21.85
C GLU A 5 26.53 -42.43 22.28
N ASN A 6 25.40 -41.84 22.68
CA ASN A 6 24.25 -42.59 23.17
C ASN A 6 23.32 -43.01 22.03
N ALA A 7 23.44 -44.28 21.62
CA ALA A 7 22.65 -44.89 20.54
C ALA A 7 21.12 -44.90 20.77
N ARG A 8 20.62 -44.51 21.95
CA ARG A 8 19.19 -44.46 22.27
C ARG A 8 18.54 -43.09 22.01
N ILE A 9 19.30 -42.07 21.65
CA ILE A 9 18.74 -40.74 21.36
C ILE A 9 18.36 -40.64 19.88
N ARG A 10 17.13 -40.20 19.60
CA ARG A 10 16.63 -39.94 18.24
C ARG A 10 16.35 -38.45 18.09
N LEU A 11 16.85 -37.86 17.01
CA LEU A 11 16.62 -36.46 16.67
C LEU A 11 15.56 -36.38 15.57
N GLY A 12 14.68 -35.38 15.67
CA GLY A 12 13.63 -35.13 14.69
C GLY A 12 13.29 -33.65 14.65
N TRP A 13 12.96 -33.15 13.46
CA TRP A 13 12.49 -31.79 13.28
C TRP A 13 11.01 -31.69 13.57
N VAL A 14 10.63 -30.70 14.37
CA VAL A 14 9.24 -30.31 14.61
C VAL A 14 9.02 -28.88 14.15
N LYS A 15 7.82 -28.58 13.66
CA LYS A 15 7.45 -27.24 13.24
C LYS A 15 7.31 -26.35 14.49
N ALA A 16 7.84 -25.13 14.43
CA ALA A 16 7.66 -24.14 15.50
C ALA A 16 6.22 -23.61 15.55
N HIS A 17 5.78 -23.19 16.74
CA HIS A 17 4.52 -22.47 16.98
C HIS A 17 3.25 -23.22 16.54
N ILE A 18 3.23 -24.53 16.74
CA ILE A 18 2.05 -25.38 16.51
C ILE A 18 1.46 -25.95 17.81
N GLY A 19 1.92 -25.48 18.97
CA GLY A 19 1.35 -25.85 20.27
C GLY A 19 1.93 -27.14 20.87
N ILE A 20 3.07 -27.63 20.39
CA ILE A 20 3.77 -28.75 21.05
C ILE A 20 4.33 -28.24 22.37
N LYS A 21 3.68 -28.63 23.48
CA LYS A 21 3.96 -28.11 24.84
C LYS A 21 5.45 -28.01 25.18
N GLY A 22 6.22 -29.08 24.95
CA GLY A 22 7.66 -29.08 25.24
C GLY A 22 8.46 -28.09 24.38
N ASN A 23 8.11 -27.93 23.11
CA ASN A 23 8.76 -26.98 22.20
C ASN A 23 8.40 -25.53 22.56
N GLU A 24 7.12 -25.25 22.88
CA GLU A 24 6.70 -23.90 23.29
C GLU A 24 7.31 -23.48 24.64
N ILE A 25 7.46 -24.43 25.58
CA ILE A 25 8.18 -24.18 26.85
C ILE A 25 9.65 -23.88 26.56
N ALA A 26 10.31 -24.67 25.72
CA ALA A 26 11.70 -24.43 25.35
C ALA A 26 11.89 -23.06 24.66
N ASP A 27 10.97 -22.67 23.77
CA ASP A 27 10.99 -21.35 23.10
C ASP A 27 10.77 -20.20 24.10
N THR A 28 9.82 -20.35 25.03
CA THR A 28 9.57 -19.37 26.09
C THR A 28 10.81 -19.21 26.98
N LEU A 29 11.39 -20.31 27.46
CA LEU A 29 12.60 -20.30 28.29
C LEU A 29 13.79 -19.70 27.54
N ALA A 30 13.95 -20.01 26.25
CA ALA A 30 15.00 -19.42 25.43
C ALA A 30 14.82 -17.90 25.29
N LYS A 31 13.58 -17.40 25.14
CA LYS A 31 13.27 -15.97 25.12
C LYS A 31 13.53 -15.30 26.47
N GLU A 32 13.12 -15.91 27.58
CA GLU A 32 13.42 -15.41 28.92
C GLU A 32 14.93 -15.36 29.17
N ALA A 33 15.70 -16.36 28.72
CA ALA A 33 17.15 -16.34 28.82
C ALA A 33 17.82 -15.18 28.03
N THR A 34 17.13 -14.57 27.06
CA THR A 34 17.65 -13.38 26.37
C THR A 34 17.57 -12.10 27.19
N THR A 35 16.80 -12.06 28.29
CA THR A 35 16.70 -10.88 29.17
C THR A 35 17.75 -10.85 30.28
N ASP A 36 18.22 -12.01 30.73
CA ASP A 36 19.09 -12.15 31.92
C ASP A 36 20.59 -12.28 31.60
N GLY A 37 20.99 -12.00 30.35
CA GLY A 37 22.39 -12.07 29.89
C GLY A 37 23.06 -10.71 29.68
N ILE A 38 24.38 -10.71 29.51
CA ILE A 38 25.10 -9.52 29.01
C ILE A 38 24.73 -9.35 27.54
N PRO A 39 24.15 -8.20 27.12
CA PRO A 39 23.79 -7.98 25.73
C PRO A 39 25.03 -8.07 24.84
N ALA A 40 25.07 -9.06 23.96
CA ALA A 40 26.06 -9.08 22.88
C ALA A 40 25.75 -7.91 21.94
N SER A 41 26.70 -7.00 21.74
CA SER A 41 26.59 -5.92 20.75
C SER A 41 26.71 -6.53 19.35
N LEU A 42 25.60 -7.06 18.86
CA LEU A 42 25.51 -7.57 17.50
C LEU A 42 25.07 -6.42 16.58
N PRO A 43 25.74 -6.24 15.43
CA PRO A 43 25.29 -5.26 14.45
C PRO A 43 23.90 -5.63 13.97
N PHE A 44 23.03 -4.63 13.84
CA PHE A 44 21.68 -4.84 13.34
C PHE A 44 21.70 -5.53 11.96
N PRO A 45 20.82 -6.52 11.74
CA PRO A 45 20.67 -7.10 10.42
C PRO A 45 20.36 -6.01 9.38
N LYS A 46 20.95 -6.12 8.19
CA LYS A 46 20.69 -5.16 7.09
C LYS A 46 19.19 -5.04 6.78
N SER A 47 18.43 -6.12 6.93
CA SER A 47 16.97 -6.14 6.75
C SER A 47 16.24 -5.22 7.75
N PHE A 48 16.69 -5.17 9.00
CA PHE A 48 16.13 -4.29 10.03
C PHE A 48 16.35 -2.82 9.65
N LEU A 49 17.59 -2.46 9.30
CA LEU A 49 17.92 -1.10 8.87
C LEU A 49 17.15 -0.69 7.61
N LYS A 50 17.06 -1.57 6.61
CA LYS A 50 16.27 -1.32 5.40
C LYS A 50 14.79 -1.09 5.71
N LYS A 51 14.21 -1.86 6.63
CA LYS A 51 12.80 -1.70 7.04
C LYS A 51 12.59 -0.35 7.72
N GLN A 52 13.47 0.05 8.64
CA GLN A 52 13.37 1.35 9.31
C GLN A 52 13.50 2.51 8.31
N LEU A 53 14.49 2.45 7.41
CA LEU A 53 14.68 3.45 6.36
C LEU A 53 13.44 3.58 5.48
N LEU A 54 12.89 2.45 5.02
CA LEU A 54 11.66 2.44 4.21
C LEU A 54 10.49 3.10 4.95
N GLN A 55 10.29 2.80 6.24
CA GLN A 55 9.22 3.41 7.03
C GLN A 55 9.40 4.92 7.17
N LEU A 56 10.62 5.38 7.44
CA LEU A 56 10.93 6.81 7.52
C LEU A 56 10.71 7.51 6.18
N SER A 57 11.17 6.92 5.07
CA SER A 57 10.97 7.46 3.72
C SER A 57 9.49 7.55 3.36
N LEU A 58 8.69 6.51 3.64
CA LEU A 58 7.24 6.54 3.40
C LEU A 58 6.54 7.56 4.30
N SER A 59 6.94 7.70 5.56
CA SER A 59 6.33 8.72 6.44
C SER A 59 6.57 10.14 5.90
N ARG A 60 7.81 10.45 5.50
CA ARG A 60 8.17 11.75 4.92
C ARG A 60 7.44 12.01 3.61
N TRP A 61 7.44 11.04 2.69
CA TRP A 61 6.79 11.20 1.41
C TRP A 61 5.26 11.33 1.56
N GLN A 62 4.64 10.63 2.52
CA GLN A 62 3.21 10.82 2.82
C GLN A 62 2.94 12.24 3.32
N ALA A 63 3.78 12.77 4.21
CA ALA A 63 3.63 14.14 4.72
C ALA A 63 3.75 15.18 3.58
N GLU A 64 4.69 15.00 2.66
CA GLU A 64 4.78 15.85 1.47
C GLU A 64 3.53 15.71 0.60
N TRP A 65 3.09 14.47 0.36
CA TRP A 65 1.92 14.17 -0.48
C TRP A 65 0.63 14.79 0.04
N ASP A 66 0.44 14.79 1.36
CA ASP A 66 -0.74 15.40 2.00
C ASP A 66 -0.77 16.92 1.82
N ASN A 67 0.40 17.57 1.82
CA ASN A 67 0.52 19.03 1.81
C ASN A 67 0.76 19.66 0.43
N ILE A 68 1.18 18.89 -0.57
CA ILE A 68 1.49 19.44 -1.90
C ILE A 68 0.20 19.85 -2.64
N GLU A 69 0.23 20.99 -3.33
CA GLU A 69 -0.90 21.51 -4.11
C GLU A 69 -0.97 20.92 -5.53
N THR A 70 0.14 20.35 -6.03
CA THR A 70 0.19 19.77 -7.37
C THR A 70 -0.29 18.31 -7.35
N GLY A 71 -0.90 17.84 -8.44
CA GLY A 71 -1.28 16.42 -8.55
C GLY A 71 -2.46 16.01 -7.67
N ARG A 72 -3.29 16.95 -7.20
CA ARG A 72 -4.46 16.67 -6.35
C ARG A 72 -5.47 15.71 -6.99
N SER A 73 -5.54 15.64 -8.32
CA SER A 73 -6.36 14.66 -9.02
C SER A 73 -5.91 13.23 -8.71
N VAL A 74 -4.59 12.98 -8.73
CA VAL A 74 -4.02 11.69 -8.35
C VAL A 74 -4.16 11.46 -6.85
N TYR A 75 -3.97 12.50 -6.00
CA TYR A 75 -4.18 12.40 -4.55
C TYR A 75 -5.60 11.94 -4.20
N SER A 76 -6.61 12.46 -4.90
CA SER A 76 -8.00 12.08 -4.67
C SER A 76 -8.28 10.60 -4.92
N MET A 77 -7.46 9.94 -5.74
CA MET A 77 -7.55 8.50 -6.04
C MET A 77 -6.62 7.66 -5.17
N ILE A 78 -5.39 8.16 -4.89
CA ILE A 78 -4.39 7.50 -4.05
C ILE A 78 -3.96 8.47 -2.94
N PRO A 79 -4.74 8.58 -1.86
CA PRO A 79 -4.38 9.48 -0.75
C PRO A 79 -3.25 8.91 0.12
N LYS A 80 -3.07 7.58 0.11
CA LYS A 80 -2.03 6.89 0.88
C LYS A 80 -0.97 6.32 -0.03
N ILE A 81 0.26 6.81 0.13
CA ILE A 81 1.40 6.28 -0.61
C ILE A 81 1.77 4.88 -0.12
N SER A 82 2.33 4.08 -1.01
CA SER A 82 2.85 2.77 -0.67
C SER A 82 4.07 2.46 -1.51
N ASN A 83 4.86 1.48 -1.06
CA ASN A 83 5.98 0.95 -1.84
C ASN A 83 5.54 -0.11 -2.87
N LYS A 84 4.24 -0.34 -3.05
CA LYS A 84 3.72 -1.28 -4.03
C LYS A 84 3.67 -0.59 -5.39
N GLN A 85 4.22 -1.24 -6.40
CA GLN A 85 4.06 -0.79 -7.76
C GLN A 85 2.60 -0.92 -8.17
N LEU A 86 2.03 0.17 -8.69
CA LEU A 86 0.72 0.16 -9.32
C LEU A 86 0.92 -0.05 -10.82
N HIS A 87 0.37 -1.14 -11.35
CA HIS A 87 0.40 -1.42 -12.78
C HIS A 87 -0.76 -0.71 -13.47
N TRP A 88 -0.61 0.59 -13.70
CA TRP A 88 -1.60 1.38 -14.41
C TRP A 88 -1.40 1.31 -15.92
N SER A 89 -2.50 1.13 -16.66
CA SER A 89 -2.48 1.32 -18.10
C SER A 89 -2.26 2.79 -18.45
N ARG A 90 -1.92 3.08 -19.71
CA ARG A 90 -1.77 4.44 -20.20
C ARG A 90 -3.05 5.26 -19.99
N GLU A 91 -4.20 4.65 -20.22
CA GLU A 91 -5.52 5.27 -20.07
C GLU A 91 -5.80 5.63 -18.61
N CYS A 92 -5.50 4.71 -17.67
CA CYS A 92 -5.61 4.99 -16.24
C CYS A 92 -4.70 6.13 -15.80
N ILE A 93 -3.46 6.18 -16.30
CA ILE A 93 -2.52 7.27 -16.00
C ILE A 93 -3.09 8.60 -16.52
N GLN A 94 -3.54 8.65 -17.78
CA GLN A 94 -4.13 9.86 -18.35
C GLN A 94 -5.37 10.31 -17.58
N PHE A 95 -6.24 9.36 -17.22
CA PHE A 95 -7.44 9.64 -16.44
C PHE A 95 -7.10 10.22 -15.06
N ALA A 96 -6.21 9.57 -14.30
CA ALA A 96 -5.84 9.99 -12.96
C ALA A 96 -5.11 11.35 -12.93
N THR A 97 -4.29 11.60 -13.94
CA THR A 97 -3.55 12.87 -14.08
C THR A 97 -4.38 13.98 -14.72
N GLY A 98 -5.62 13.68 -15.15
CA GLY A 98 -6.52 14.65 -15.77
C GLY A 98 -6.14 15.04 -17.20
N HIS A 99 -5.33 14.23 -17.89
CA HIS A 99 -4.90 14.42 -19.28
C HIS A 99 -5.86 13.81 -20.32
N VAL A 100 -7.15 13.72 -19.98
CA VAL A 100 -8.23 13.24 -20.84
C VAL A 100 -9.04 14.46 -21.30
N PRO A 101 -9.64 14.47 -22.51
CA PRO A 101 -10.38 15.62 -23.06
C PRO A 101 -11.73 15.89 -22.33
N PHE A 102 -11.68 16.05 -21.02
CA PHE A 102 -12.77 16.56 -20.21
C PHE A 102 -12.75 18.11 -20.19
N PRO A 103 -13.89 18.77 -19.91
CA PRO A 103 -13.98 20.23 -19.85
C PRO A 103 -12.86 20.89 -19.03
N SER A 104 -12.52 20.36 -17.85
CA SER A 104 -11.45 20.91 -17.01
C SER A 104 -10.07 20.91 -17.68
N TYR A 105 -9.79 19.88 -18.49
CA TYR A 105 -8.54 19.80 -19.24
C TYR A 105 -8.57 20.76 -20.44
N LEU A 106 -9.62 20.71 -21.25
CA LEU A 106 -9.72 21.49 -22.48
C LEU A 106 -9.69 23.01 -22.20
N THR A 107 -10.37 23.46 -21.14
CA THR A 107 -10.35 24.87 -20.73
C THR A 107 -8.98 25.32 -20.25
N ARG A 108 -8.24 24.48 -19.52
CA ARG A 108 -6.86 24.78 -19.12
C ARG A 108 -5.93 25.05 -20.32
N PHE A 109 -6.20 24.42 -21.47
CA PHE A 109 -5.43 24.61 -22.70
C PHE A 109 -6.06 25.61 -23.69
N GLY A 110 -7.12 26.33 -23.28
CA GLY A 110 -7.79 27.31 -24.13
C GLY A 110 -8.55 26.70 -25.32
N LEU A 111 -8.82 25.39 -25.29
CA LEU A 111 -9.56 24.67 -26.33
C LEU A 111 -11.08 24.67 -26.08
N HIS A 112 -11.52 25.09 -24.89
CA HIS A 112 -12.92 25.14 -24.51
C HIS A 112 -13.21 26.33 -23.60
N SER A 113 -14.40 26.94 -23.72
CA SER A 113 -14.76 28.19 -23.03
C SER A 113 -15.13 28.03 -21.55
N THR A 114 -15.45 26.81 -21.11
CA THR A 114 -15.93 26.53 -19.75
C THR A 114 -15.43 25.18 -19.23
N ASP A 115 -14.99 25.13 -17.98
CA ASP A 115 -14.57 23.89 -17.32
C ASP A 115 -15.74 23.12 -16.70
N TYR A 116 -16.96 23.62 -16.83
CA TYR A 116 -18.17 23.00 -16.31
C TYR A 116 -18.69 21.88 -17.23
N CYS A 117 -19.23 20.84 -16.61
CA CYS A 117 -20.04 19.82 -17.28
C CYS A 117 -21.44 20.37 -17.60
N GLY A 118 -22.21 19.64 -18.41
CA GLY A 118 -23.58 20.04 -18.79
C GLY A 118 -24.58 20.17 -17.63
N TYR A 119 -24.21 19.74 -16.42
CA TYR A 119 -25.00 19.85 -15.19
C TYR A 119 -24.44 20.86 -14.18
N GLY A 120 -23.46 21.67 -14.57
CA GLY A 120 -22.99 22.81 -13.76
C GLY A 120 -21.97 22.48 -12.66
N GLU A 121 -21.41 21.27 -12.62
CA GLU A 121 -20.22 20.95 -11.81
C GLU A 121 -18.95 20.99 -12.66
N ILE A 122 -17.77 21.11 -12.04
CA ILE A 122 -16.49 21.05 -12.76
C ILE A 122 -16.37 19.68 -13.46
N GLY A 123 -16.24 19.72 -14.78
CA GLY A 123 -16.11 18.56 -15.64
C GLY A 123 -14.70 17.98 -15.60
N ASN A 124 -14.31 17.39 -14.46
CA ASN A 124 -13.05 16.67 -14.28
C ASN A 124 -13.25 15.14 -14.31
N PRO A 125 -12.19 14.33 -14.49
CA PRO A 125 -12.32 12.88 -14.59
C PRO A 125 -13.09 12.24 -13.43
N LEU A 126 -12.82 12.68 -12.19
CA LEU A 126 -13.45 12.12 -11.00
C LEU A 126 -14.96 12.43 -10.95
N HIS A 127 -15.37 13.64 -11.32
CA HIS A 127 -16.78 14.00 -11.46
C HIS A 127 -17.49 13.06 -12.44
N TYR A 128 -16.92 12.85 -13.63
CA TYR A 128 -17.53 11.94 -14.61
C TYR A 128 -17.61 10.49 -14.14
N ALA A 129 -16.61 10.01 -13.39
CA ALA A 129 -16.63 8.65 -12.86
C ALA A 129 -17.57 8.43 -11.67
N THR A 130 -17.87 9.47 -10.87
CA THR A 130 -18.51 9.27 -9.55
C THR A 130 -19.80 10.05 -9.33
N ARG A 131 -20.00 11.17 -10.02
CA ARG A 131 -21.05 12.16 -9.69
C ARG A 131 -21.89 12.60 -10.89
N CYS A 132 -21.33 12.56 -12.10
CA CYS A 132 -21.99 13.11 -13.28
C CYS A 132 -23.27 12.33 -13.64
N PRO A 133 -24.44 12.99 -13.71
CA PRO A 133 -25.68 12.34 -14.11
C PRO A 133 -25.60 11.70 -15.51
N LEU A 134 -24.85 12.28 -16.45
CA LEU A 134 -24.67 11.73 -17.80
C LEU A 134 -24.15 10.28 -17.77
N TYR A 135 -23.20 9.99 -16.87
CA TYR A 135 -22.56 8.68 -16.79
C TYR A 135 -23.32 7.73 -15.86
N LEU A 136 -23.87 8.23 -14.75
CA LEU A 136 -24.64 7.43 -13.78
C LEU A 136 -25.97 6.92 -14.34
N ILE A 137 -26.61 7.65 -15.25
CA ILE A 137 -27.83 7.20 -15.93
C ILE A 137 -27.51 6.04 -16.90
N THR A 138 -26.37 6.12 -17.58
CA THR A 138 -25.95 5.11 -18.58
C THR A 138 -25.59 3.78 -17.91
N THR A 139 -24.92 3.79 -16.76
CA THR A 139 -24.55 2.57 -16.03
C THR A 139 -25.72 1.93 -15.27
N ARG A 140 -26.68 2.73 -14.75
CA ARG A 140 -27.92 2.20 -14.16
C ARG A 140 -28.77 1.41 -15.17
N ASN A 141 -28.84 1.88 -16.41
CA ASN A 141 -29.61 1.21 -17.46
C ASN A 141 -28.92 -0.07 -17.97
N GLN A 142 -27.61 -0.21 -17.80
CA GLN A 142 -26.88 -1.45 -18.13
C GLN A 142 -27.00 -2.51 -17.03
N ALA A 143 -26.99 -2.11 -15.75
CA ALA A 143 -27.16 -3.03 -14.62
C ALA A 143 -28.58 -3.62 -14.51
N HIS A 144 -29.61 -2.94 -15.04
CA HIS A 144 -30.99 -3.45 -15.09
C HIS A 144 -31.29 -4.38 -16.26
N ASN A 145 -30.38 -4.49 -17.23
CA ASN A 145 -30.50 -5.35 -18.41
C ASN A 145 -29.50 -6.54 -18.37
N SER A 146 -28.98 -6.87 -17.19
CA SER A 146 -28.08 -8.01 -16.92
C SER A 146 -28.74 -9.02 -16.01
#